data_AF-A0A4Q3WVS0-F1
#
_entry.id   AF-A0A4Q3WVS0-F1
#
_cell.length_a   1.000
_cell.length_b   1.000
_cell.length_c   1.000
_cell.angle_alpha   90.00
_cell.angle_beta   90.00
_cell.angle_gamma   90.00
#
_symmetry.space_group_name_H-M   'P 1'
#
loop_
_entity.id
_entity.type
_entity.pdbx_description
1 polymer ?
#
loop_
_entity_poly.entity_id
_entity_poly.type
_entity_poly.pdbx_seq_one_letter_code
_entity_poly.pdbx_strand_id
1 'polypeptide(L)'
;MFGGLARRPEATEDGFALVLCHEIGHHLAGYPFSGSWSADEGQSDYFATLSCSRELWKDQKAKNAKSRALISEYPKALCDKVWSNTDDQNLCYRSMLGGKSLGALLATLENSNVDFNTPDKRVVSKTSHAHPAGQCRMDTMIAGALCTQSFDAGVIPGKDLGWNRNTTEAEEASGRFTCLSQEFAVGSRSNCWFKSLL
;
A
#
# COMPACT_ATOMS: atom_id res chain seq x y z
N MET A 1 17.54 -12.41 16.32
CA MET A 1 17.12 -11.16 15.67
C MET A 1 17.40 -9.99 16.62
N PHE A 2 18.41 -9.15 16.38
CA PHE A 2 18.85 -8.08 17.29
C PHE A 2 18.03 -6.78 17.17
N GLY A 3 16.71 -6.85 16.97
CA GLY A 3 15.83 -5.67 16.95
C GLY A 3 15.88 -4.78 15.69
N GLY A 4 16.97 -4.74 14.91
CA GLY A 4 17.03 -4.18 13.53
C GLY A 4 16.11 -2.98 13.23
N LEU A 5 15.28 -3.13 12.20
CA LEU A 5 14.28 -2.13 11.78
C LEU A 5 13.30 -1.75 12.91
N ALA A 6 12.95 -2.69 13.79
CA ALA A 6 11.97 -2.48 14.86
C ALA A 6 12.45 -1.51 15.96
N ARG A 7 13.75 -1.20 16.04
CA ARG A 7 14.31 -0.24 17.03
C ARG A 7 14.66 1.12 16.42
N ARG A 8 14.30 1.35 15.17
CA ARG A 8 14.49 2.64 14.51
C ARG A 8 13.52 3.67 15.11
N PRO A 9 13.92 4.93 15.35
CA PRO A 9 13.03 5.96 15.91
C PRO A 9 11.77 6.21 15.06
N GLU A 10 11.86 5.95 13.75
CA GLU A 10 10.76 6.12 12.80
C GLU A 10 9.75 4.96 12.86
N ALA A 11 10.15 3.79 13.39
CA ALA A 11 9.33 2.59 13.46
C ALA A 11 8.34 2.66 14.62
N THR A 12 7.05 2.72 14.28
CA THR A 12 5.94 2.50 15.22
C THR A 12 5.49 1.05 15.18
N GLU A 13 4.65 0.63 16.14
CA GLU A 13 4.02 -0.71 16.08
C GLU A 13 3.26 -0.92 14.76
N ASP A 14 2.51 0.09 14.32
CA ASP A 14 1.72 0.00 13.10
C ASP A 14 2.60 0.04 11.85
N GLY A 15 3.66 0.86 11.84
CA GLY A 15 4.65 0.86 10.75
C GLY A 15 5.38 -0.47 10.62
N PHE A 16 5.75 -1.09 11.75
CA PHE A 16 6.39 -2.41 11.74
C PHE A 16 5.40 -3.53 11.36
N ALA A 17 4.12 -3.42 11.75
CA ALA A 17 3.08 -4.32 11.28
C ALA A 17 2.89 -4.23 9.76
N LEU A 18 3.07 -3.05 9.14
CA LEU A 18 3.04 -2.92 7.68
C LEU A 18 4.24 -3.57 7.00
N VAL A 19 5.41 -3.69 7.66
CA VAL A 19 6.52 -4.51 7.14
C VAL A 19 6.07 -5.97 7.04
N LEU A 20 5.44 -6.52 8.09
CA LEU A 20 4.90 -7.89 8.02
C LEU A 20 3.86 -8.02 6.90
N CYS A 21 2.96 -7.05 6.76
CA CYS A 21 1.97 -7.07 5.70
C CYS A 21 2.58 -6.97 4.29
N HIS A 22 3.69 -6.25 4.13
CA HIS A 22 4.48 -6.22 2.90
C HIS A 22 5.05 -7.60 2.58
N GLU A 23 5.68 -8.28 3.54
CA GLU A 23 6.20 -9.64 3.34
C GLU A 23 5.10 -10.64 2.96
N ILE A 24 3.92 -10.53 3.59
CA ILE A 24 2.74 -11.31 3.19
C ILE A 24 2.28 -10.92 1.78
N GLY A 25 2.38 -9.65 1.41
CA GLY A 25 2.07 -9.12 0.09
C GLY A 25 2.85 -9.80 -1.01
N HIS A 26 4.14 -10.09 -0.82
CA HIS A 26 4.92 -10.85 -1.80
C HIS A 26 4.28 -12.20 -2.16
N HIS A 27 3.59 -12.85 -1.21
CA HIS A 27 2.94 -14.13 -1.45
C HIS A 27 1.53 -13.99 -2.06
N LEU A 28 0.76 -12.97 -1.67
CA LEU A 28 -0.68 -12.91 -1.92
C LEU A 28 -1.12 -11.83 -2.90
N ALA A 29 -0.36 -10.74 -3.04
CA ALA A 29 -0.84 -9.52 -3.69
C ALA A 29 -1.01 -9.64 -5.21
N GLY A 30 -0.36 -10.63 -5.84
CA GLY A 30 -0.47 -10.92 -7.27
C GLY A 30 0.17 -9.86 -8.17
N TYR A 31 -0.45 -9.61 -9.32
CA TYR A 31 0.06 -8.68 -10.33
C TYR A 31 0.29 -7.24 -9.81
N PRO A 32 1.39 -6.58 -10.20
CA PRO A 32 2.51 -7.12 -10.99
C PRO A 32 3.42 -8.05 -10.18
N PHE A 33 4.02 -9.03 -10.86
CA PHE A 33 4.98 -9.96 -10.26
C PHE A 33 6.43 -9.51 -10.52
N SER A 34 7.28 -9.66 -9.51
CA SER A 34 8.73 -9.69 -9.66
C SER A 34 9.20 -11.14 -9.70
N GLY A 35 9.91 -11.53 -10.76
CA GLY A 35 10.30 -12.93 -10.98
C GLY A 35 9.11 -13.88 -11.22
N SER A 36 9.26 -15.13 -10.81
CA SER A 36 8.32 -16.21 -11.15
C SER A 36 7.23 -16.49 -10.11
N TRP A 37 7.22 -15.81 -8.97
CA TRP A 37 6.30 -16.18 -7.88
C TRP A 37 5.84 -15.00 -7.01
N SER A 38 6.68 -14.00 -6.76
CA SER A 38 6.39 -12.94 -5.80
C SER A 38 5.71 -11.74 -6.45
N ALA A 39 4.73 -11.16 -5.76
CA ALA A 39 4.28 -9.82 -6.08
C ALA A 39 5.44 -8.83 -5.97
N ASP A 40 5.38 -7.80 -6.80
CA ASP A 40 6.38 -6.74 -6.84
C ASP A 40 6.49 -5.98 -5.50
N GLU A 41 7.62 -5.30 -5.28
CA GLU A 41 7.88 -4.45 -4.11
C GLU A 41 6.77 -3.42 -3.88
N GLY A 42 6.41 -2.66 -4.93
CA GLY A 42 5.35 -1.66 -4.82
C GLY A 42 3.97 -2.30 -4.68
N GLN A 43 3.74 -3.44 -5.33
CA GLN A 43 2.47 -4.17 -5.20
C GLN A 43 2.26 -4.70 -3.78
N SER A 44 3.36 -5.10 -3.12
CA SER A 44 3.36 -5.60 -1.75
C SER A 44 3.05 -4.49 -0.74
N ASP A 45 3.61 -3.28 -0.95
CA ASP A 45 3.23 -2.08 -0.19
C ASP A 45 1.75 -1.70 -0.37
N TYR A 46 1.28 -1.75 -1.62
CA TYR A 46 -0.11 -1.44 -1.95
C TYR A 46 -1.06 -2.41 -1.24
N PHE A 47 -0.77 -3.71 -1.34
CA PHE A 47 -1.53 -4.76 -0.66
C PHE A 47 -1.53 -4.62 0.87
N ALA A 48 -0.41 -4.20 1.45
CA ALA A 48 -0.28 -4.07 2.90
C ALA A 48 -1.38 -3.18 3.51
N THR A 49 -1.79 -2.14 2.79
CA THR A 49 -2.80 -1.17 3.22
C THR A 49 -4.18 -1.37 2.58
N LEU A 50 -4.23 -1.98 1.39
CA LEU A 50 -5.47 -2.38 0.74
C LEU A 50 -6.17 -3.54 1.48
N SER A 51 -5.42 -4.50 2.01
CA SER A 51 -5.98 -5.76 2.50
C SER A 51 -5.43 -6.17 3.87
N CYS A 52 -4.14 -6.47 3.97
CA CYS A 52 -3.58 -7.10 5.17
C CYS A 52 -3.82 -6.31 6.45
N SER A 53 -3.54 -4.99 6.45
CA SER A 53 -3.78 -4.16 7.64
C SER A 53 -5.27 -4.01 7.97
N ARG A 54 -6.16 -4.07 6.98
CA ARG A 54 -7.62 -4.05 7.22
C ARG A 54 -8.03 -5.28 8.01
N GLU A 55 -7.59 -6.45 7.56
CA GLU A 55 -7.86 -7.71 8.24
C GLU A 55 -7.22 -7.76 9.64
N LEU A 56 -5.97 -7.31 9.76
CA LEU A 56 -5.24 -7.28 11.03
C LEU A 56 -5.90 -6.38 12.09
N TRP A 57 -6.54 -5.29 11.66
CA TRP A 57 -7.06 -4.25 12.56
C TRP A 57 -8.58 -4.12 12.60
N LYS A 58 -9.34 -4.93 11.84
CA LYS A 58 -10.81 -4.79 11.73
C LYS A 58 -11.54 -4.80 13.07
N ASP A 59 -11.07 -5.62 14.02
CA ASP A 59 -11.70 -5.79 15.33
C ASP A 59 -11.12 -4.85 16.41
N GLN A 60 -10.09 -4.05 16.07
CA GLN A 60 -9.42 -3.15 17.00
C GLN A 60 -10.06 -1.76 17.03
N LYS A 61 -11.40 -1.68 17.03
CA LYS A 61 -12.17 -0.42 16.84
C LYS A 61 -11.72 0.72 17.75
N ALA A 62 -11.52 0.45 19.04
CA ALA A 62 -11.05 1.45 20.00
C ALA A 62 -9.61 1.92 19.75
N LYS A 63 -8.72 1.05 19.23
CA LYS A 63 -7.35 1.43 18.85
C LYS A 63 -7.39 2.26 17.56
N ASN A 64 -8.18 1.86 16.56
CA ASN A 64 -8.34 2.58 15.30
C ASN A 64 -8.90 3.99 15.53
N ALA A 65 -9.87 4.16 16.44
CA ALA A 65 -10.46 5.47 16.74
C ALA A 65 -9.45 6.50 17.24
N LYS A 66 -8.35 6.08 17.90
CA LYS A 66 -7.29 6.98 18.37
C LYS A 66 -6.56 7.68 17.22
N SER A 67 -6.47 7.03 16.05
CA SER A 67 -5.80 7.58 14.87
C SER A 67 -6.45 8.87 14.36
N ARG A 68 -7.74 9.09 14.65
CA ARG A 68 -8.47 10.31 14.28
C ARG A 68 -7.86 11.58 14.87
N ALA A 69 -7.28 11.50 16.07
CA ALA A 69 -6.64 12.66 16.72
C ALA A 69 -5.18 12.85 16.29
N LEU A 70 -4.58 11.85 15.64
CA LEU A 70 -3.15 11.85 15.27
C LEU A 70 -2.92 12.18 13.80
N ILE A 71 -3.90 11.88 12.94
CA ILE A 71 -3.80 12.09 11.50
C ILE A 71 -3.91 13.59 11.14
N SER A 72 -3.08 14.07 10.22
CA SER A 72 -3.15 15.46 9.73
C SER A 72 -4.33 15.68 8.78
N GLU A 73 -4.70 16.94 8.55
CA GLU A 73 -5.89 17.33 7.80
C GLU A 73 -5.94 16.76 6.37
N TYR A 74 -4.84 16.88 5.62
CA TYR A 74 -4.79 16.41 4.23
C TYR A 74 -5.10 14.90 4.07
N PRO A 75 -4.34 13.97 4.70
CA PRO A 75 -4.65 12.54 4.59
C PRO A 75 -5.98 12.16 5.27
N LYS A 76 -6.40 12.90 6.29
CA LYS A 76 -7.73 12.73 6.88
C LYS A 76 -8.84 12.99 5.85
N ALA A 77 -8.74 14.08 5.10
CA ALA A 77 -9.71 14.43 4.07
C ALA A 77 -9.75 13.39 2.94
N LEU A 78 -8.61 12.78 2.58
CA LEU A 78 -8.58 11.69 1.60
C LEU A 78 -9.40 10.48 2.08
N CYS A 79 -9.18 10.02 3.31
CA CYS A 79 -9.94 8.92 3.90
C CYS A 79 -11.44 9.26 4.03
N ASP A 80 -11.77 10.47 4.49
CA ASP A 80 -13.16 10.92 4.68
C ASP A 80 -13.92 11.01 3.36
N LYS A 81 -13.22 11.25 2.25
CA LYS A 81 -13.81 11.32 0.91
C LYS A 81 -14.21 9.94 0.37
N VAL A 82 -13.45 8.88 0.69
CA VAL A 82 -13.66 7.55 0.11
C VAL A 82 -14.40 6.59 1.03
N TRP A 83 -14.31 6.77 2.35
CA TRP A 83 -14.96 5.91 3.35
C TRP A 83 -16.11 6.63 4.05
N SER A 84 -17.30 6.02 4.01
CA SER A 84 -18.54 6.64 4.51
C SER A 84 -18.80 6.39 6.00
N ASN A 85 -18.41 5.22 6.53
CA ASN A 85 -18.61 4.89 7.93
C ASN A 85 -17.36 5.22 8.77
N THR A 86 -17.60 5.52 10.04
CA THR A 86 -16.58 5.97 10.98
C THR A 86 -15.49 4.93 11.24
N ASP A 87 -15.84 3.64 11.23
CA ASP A 87 -14.88 2.56 11.50
C ASP A 87 -13.87 2.41 10.37
N ASP A 88 -14.33 2.44 9.12
CA ASP A 88 -13.47 2.37 7.93
C ASP A 88 -12.61 3.62 7.79
N GLN A 89 -13.15 4.80 8.10
CA GLN A 89 -12.36 6.03 8.19
C GLN A 89 -11.24 5.91 9.23
N ASN A 90 -11.55 5.42 10.43
CA ASN A 90 -10.58 5.25 11.50
C ASN A 90 -9.50 4.23 11.12
N LEU A 91 -9.89 3.15 10.43
CA LEU A 91 -8.96 2.17 9.89
C LEU A 91 -8.05 2.79 8.82
N CYS A 92 -8.62 3.55 7.88
CA CYS A 92 -7.88 4.28 6.87
C CYS A 92 -6.84 5.21 7.49
N TYR A 93 -7.20 6.01 8.50
CA TYR A 93 -6.23 6.89 9.18
C TYR A 93 -5.08 6.09 9.83
N ARG A 94 -5.39 4.95 10.44
CA ARG A 94 -4.38 4.08 11.06
C ARG A 94 -3.42 3.54 10.00
N SER A 95 -3.94 3.07 8.87
CA SER A 95 -3.12 2.63 7.73
C SER A 95 -2.26 3.75 7.17
N MET A 96 -2.77 4.99 7.07
CA MET A 96 -2.00 6.17 6.66
C MET A 96 -0.85 6.48 7.61
N LEU A 97 -1.09 6.43 8.93
CA LEU A 97 -0.05 6.67 9.94
C LEU A 97 1.02 5.57 9.93
N GLY A 98 0.61 4.31 9.82
CA GLY A 98 1.53 3.18 9.64
C GLY A 98 2.37 3.35 8.37
N GLY A 99 1.73 3.72 7.25
CA GLY A 99 2.40 3.95 5.97
C GLY A 99 3.42 5.09 6.05
N LYS A 100 3.10 6.18 6.76
CA LYS A 100 4.06 7.26 7.04
C LYS A 100 5.22 6.80 7.91
N SER A 101 4.98 5.99 8.94
CA SER A 101 6.04 5.44 9.79
C SER A 101 7.02 4.58 8.99
N LEU A 102 6.50 3.66 8.15
CA LEU A 102 7.35 2.83 7.28
C LEU A 102 8.05 3.66 6.21
N GLY A 103 7.35 4.57 5.54
CA GLY A 103 7.94 5.49 4.56
C GLY A 103 9.07 6.34 5.15
N ALA A 104 8.89 6.88 6.36
CA ALA A 104 9.90 7.68 7.04
C ALA A 104 11.13 6.86 7.43
N LEU A 105 10.94 5.62 7.88
CA LEU A 105 12.04 4.69 8.14
C LEU A 105 12.89 4.50 6.88
N LEU A 106 12.25 4.19 5.76
CA LEU A 106 12.94 3.87 4.50
C LEU A 106 13.62 5.11 3.93
N ALA A 107 12.92 6.25 3.93
CA ALA A 107 13.49 7.52 3.50
C ALA A 107 14.73 7.91 4.33
N THR A 108 14.70 7.68 5.65
CA THR A 108 15.84 7.97 6.52
C THR A 108 17.05 7.11 6.20
N LEU A 109 16.87 5.84 5.82
CA LEU A 109 17.96 4.98 5.33
C LEU A 109 18.57 5.49 4.01
N GLU A 110 17.80 6.26 3.24
CA GLU A 110 18.21 6.93 2.00
C GLU A 110 18.70 8.37 2.22
N ASN A 111 18.83 8.84 3.47
CA ASN A 111 19.11 10.24 3.84
C ASN A 111 18.10 11.25 3.23
N SER A 112 16.83 10.88 3.23
CA SER A 112 15.71 11.69 2.74
C SER A 112 14.56 11.75 3.75
N ASN A 113 13.45 12.38 3.39
CA ASN A 113 12.24 12.48 4.21
C ASN A 113 10.98 12.16 3.39
N VAL A 114 9.87 11.99 4.09
CA VAL A 114 8.54 11.83 3.48
C VAL A 114 7.54 12.80 4.10
N ASP A 115 6.59 13.27 3.31
CA ASP A 115 5.45 14.05 3.77
C ASP A 115 4.17 13.66 3.02
N PHE A 116 3.03 13.77 3.71
CA PHE A 116 1.72 13.55 3.07
C PHE A 116 1.44 14.59 1.97
N ASN A 117 1.98 15.81 2.11
CA ASN A 117 1.73 16.93 1.21
C ASN A 117 2.71 16.98 0.02
N THR A 118 3.66 16.05 -0.06
CA THR A 118 4.68 16.01 -1.12
C THR A 118 4.66 14.68 -1.87
N PRO A 119 3.53 14.32 -2.52
CA PRO A 119 3.46 13.08 -3.27
C PRO A 119 4.49 13.06 -4.40
N ASP A 120 5.05 11.89 -4.64
CA ASP A 120 6.00 11.62 -5.70
C ASP A 120 5.33 11.75 -7.08
N LYS A 121 5.79 12.72 -7.85
CA LYS A 121 5.24 13.05 -9.18
C LYS A 121 5.88 12.26 -10.32
N ARG A 122 6.83 11.36 -10.03
CA ARG A 122 7.48 10.55 -11.06
C ARG A 122 6.43 9.67 -11.74
N VAL A 123 6.61 9.51 -13.05
CA VAL A 123 5.86 8.58 -13.88
C VAL A 123 6.87 7.68 -14.56
N VAL A 124 6.88 6.40 -14.18
CA VAL A 124 7.83 5.45 -14.74
C VAL A 124 7.43 5.06 -16.17
N SER A 125 8.43 4.79 -17.02
CA SER A 125 8.19 4.27 -18.37
C SER A 125 7.91 2.76 -18.41
N LYS A 126 8.27 2.05 -17.32
CA LYS A 126 8.02 0.62 -17.08
C LYS A 126 7.87 0.39 -15.57
N THR A 127 7.13 -0.63 -15.17
CA THR A 127 7.03 -1.01 -13.76
C THR A 127 8.43 -1.27 -13.19
N SER A 128 8.75 -0.62 -12.07
CA SER A 128 10.02 -0.79 -11.36
C SER A 128 9.93 -1.98 -10.43
N HIS A 129 10.79 -2.97 -10.64
CA HIS A 129 10.91 -4.15 -9.75
C HIS A 129 11.94 -4.01 -8.63
N ALA A 130 12.56 -2.83 -8.52
CA ALA A 130 13.43 -2.47 -7.42
C ALA A 130 12.64 -1.75 -6.33
N HIS A 131 13.19 -1.69 -5.12
CA HIS A 131 12.61 -0.89 -4.03
C HIS A 131 12.50 0.59 -4.46
N PRO A 132 11.28 1.17 -4.47
CA PRO A 132 11.10 2.60 -4.71
C PRO A 132 11.62 3.40 -3.51
N ALA A 133 11.91 4.69 -3.75
CA ALA A 133 12.29 5.61 -2.67
C ALA A 133 11.18 5.73 -1.61
N GLY A 134 11.54 6.09 -0.38
CA GLY A 134 10.62 6.11 0.77
C GLY A 134 9.30 6.87 0.53
N GLN A 135 9.34 8.02 -0.17
CA GLN A 135 8.12 8.78 -0.51
C GLN A 135 7.19 7.98 -1.44
N CYS A 136 7.71 7.37 -2.50
CA CYS A 136 6.91 6.56 -3.43
C CYS A 136 6.28 5.35 -2.74
N ARG A 137 7.00 4.73 -1.79
CA ARG A 137 6.48 3.62 -0.97
C ARG A 137 5.35 4.10 -0.04
N MET A 138 5.54 5.25 0.61
CA MET A 138 4.48 5.91 1.39
C MET A 138 3.25 6.20 0.53
N ASP A 139 3.41 6.81 -0.64
CA ASP A 139 2.31 7.14 -1.55
C ASP A 139 1.57 5.88 -2.03
N THR A 140 2.30 4.78 -2.24
CA THR A 140 1.74 3.49 -2.63
C THR A 140 0.88 2.89 -1.51
N MET A 141 1.32 3.00 -0.25
CA MET A 141 0.50 2.62 0.91
C MET A 141 -0.70 3.56 1.13
N ILE A 142 -0.56 4.85 0.83
CA ILE A 142 -1.69 5.79 0.83
C ILE A 142 -2.72 5.34 -0.21
N ALA A 143 -2.27 5.01 -1.42
CA ALA A 143 -3.16 4.53 -2.48
C ALA A 143 -3.90 3.25 -2.07
N GLY A 144 -3.21 2.27 -1.48
CA GLY A 144 -3.84 1.04 -0.99
C GLY A 144 -4.89 1.32 0.09
N ALA A 145 -4.61 2.19 1.05
CA ALA A 145 -5.55 2.59 2.09
C ALA A 145 -6.81 3.30 1.54
N LEU A 146 -6.71 3.98 0.40
CA LEU A 146 -7.85 4.67 -0.25
C LEU A 146 -8.64 3.79 -1.21
N CYS A 147 -8.10 2.65 -1.62
CA CYS A 147 -8.80 1.79 -2.55
C CYS A 147 -9.94 1.04 -1.88
N THR A 148 -11.17 1.26 -2.32
CA THR A 148 -12.37 0.69 -1.68
C THR A 148 -12.69 -0.74 -2.11
N GLN A 149 -11.88 -1.33 -3.00
CA GLN A 149 -12.05 -2.72 -3.42
C GLN A 149 -11.80 -3.69 -2.25
N SER A 150 -12.59 -4.77 -2.24
CA SER A 150 -12.35 -5.92 -1.38
C SER A 150 -11.32 -6.86 -2.00
N PHE A 151 -10.44 -7.42 -1.17
CA PHE A 151 -9.46 -8.40 -1.61
C PHE A 151 -9.85 -9.82 -1.16
N ASP A 152 -9.86 -10.78 -2.07
CA ASP A 152 -10.10 -12.19 -1.74
C ASP A 152 -8.76 -12.90 -1.51
N ALA A 153 -8.50 -13.31 -0.25
CA ALA A 153 -7.28 -14.02 0.11
C ALA A 153 -7.17 -15.43 -0.51
N GLY A 154 -8.25 -15.98 -1.06
CA GLY A 154 -8.27 -17.24 -1.79
C GLY A 154 -7.74 -17.13 -3.23
N VAL A 155 -7.53 -15.91 -3.73
CA VAL A 155 -7.09 -15.65 -5.11
C VAL A 155 -5.78 -14.86 -5.10
N ILE A 156 -4.81 -15.28 -5.90
CA ILE A 156 -3.60 -14.49 -6.17
C ILE A 156 -3.78 -13.86 -7.57
N PRO A 157 -4.08 -12.55 -7.67
CA PRO A 157 -4.42 -11.93 -8.94
C PRO A 157 -3.36 -12.13 -10.02
N GLY A 158 -3.77 -12.62 -11.20
CA GLY A 158 -2.90 -12.86 -12.34
C GLY A 158 -1.99 -14.11 -12.24
N LYS A 159 -2.02 -14.88 -11.14
CA LYS A 159 -1.15 -16.06 -10.96
C LYS A 159 -1.43 -17.16 -11.98
N ASP A 160 -2.71 -17.43 -12.24
CA ASP A 160 -3.14 -18.56 -13.10
C ASP A 160 -2.88 -18.31 -14.60
N LEU A 161 -2.45 -17.10 -14.96
CA LEU A 161 -2.10 -16.72 -16.33
C LEU A 161 -0.73 -17.26 -16.78
N GLY A 162 0.00 -17.99 -15.93
CA GLY A 162 1.25 -18.63 -16.33
C GLY A 162 2.28 -17.61 -16.79
N TRP A 163 2.73 -17.70 -18.05
CA TRP A 163 3.70 -16.74 -18.62
C TRP A 163 3.11 -15.35 -18.89
N ASN A 164 1.78 -15.21 -18.93
CA ASN A 164 1.10 -13.94 -19.20
C ASN A 164 0.86 -13.10 -17.93
N ARG A 165 1.42 -13.50 -16.78
CA ARG A 165 1.15 -12.87 -15.47
C ARG A 165 1.62 -11.42 -15.31
N ASN A 166 2.32 -10.85 -16.29
CA ASN A 166 2.76 -9.44 -16.31
C ASN A 166 2.33 -8.75 -17.61
N THR A 167 1.13 -9.06 -18.09
CA THR A 167 0.54 -8.50 -19.31
C THR A 167 -0.70 -7.67 -18.99
N THR A 168 -1.27 -7.00 -19.99
CA THR A 168 -2.56 -6.29 -19.88
C THR A 168 -3.65 -7.21 -19.31
N GLU A 169 -3.71 -8.48 -19.71
CA GLU A 169 -4.66 -9.48 -19.19
C GLU A 169 -4.54 -9.67 -17.66
N ALA A 170 -3.31 -9.65 -17.14
CA ALA A 170 -3.06 -9.76 -15.70
C ALA A 170 -3.48 -8.49 -14.95
N GLU A 171 -3.33 -7.32 -15.57
CA GLU A 171 -3.81 -6.07 -15.00
C GLU A 171 -5.33 -6.04 -14.91
N GLU A 172 -6.04 -6.37 -16.00
CA GLU A 172 -7.50 -6.47 -16.04
C GLU A 172 -8.01 -7.46 -14.98
N ALA A 173 -7.39 -8.64 -14.90
CA ALA A 173 -7.73 -9.64 -13.88
C ALA A 173 -7.53 -9.12 -12.45
N SER A 174 -6.52 -8.27 -12.22
CA SER A 174 -6.27 -7.64 -10.91
C SER A 174 -7.29 -6.57 -10.53
N GLY A 175 -8.01 -5.98 -11.50
CA GLY A 175 -8.98 -4.91 -11.26
C GLY A 175 -10.18 -5.32 -10.40
N ARG A 176 -10.47 -6.63 -10.32
CA ARG A 176 -11.47 -7.17 -9.39
C ARG A 176 -11.13 -6.93 -7.91
N PHE A 177 -9.85 -6.76 -7.59
CA PHE A 177 -9.36 -6.68 -6.22
C PHE A 177 -8.54 -5.40 -5.96
N THR A 178 -8.23 -4.63 -6.99
CA THR A 178 -7.40 -3.42 -6.93
C THR A 178 -8.08 -2.27 -7.66
N CYS A 179 -7.74 -1.03 -7.32
CA CYS A 179 -8.32 0.12 -7.98
C CYS A 179 -7.54 0.43 -9.26
N LEU A 180 -8.11 0.10 -10.42
CA LEU A 180 -7.52 0.44 -11.72
C LEU A 180 -7.61 1.95 -11.98
N SER A 181 -6.55 2.54 -12.52
CA SER A 181 -6.47 3.99 -12.76
C SER A 181 -7.52 4.50 -13.76
N GLN A 182 -7.98 3.66 -14.69
CA GLN A 182 -9.05 4.00 -15.63
C GLN A 182 -10.45 3.99 -14.99
N GLU A 183 -10.63 3.32 -13.85
CA GLU A 183 -11.92 3.16 -13.17
C GLU A 183 -12.03 4.01 -11.90
N PHE A 184 -10.90 4.26 -11.23
CA PHE A 184 -10.84 4.93 -9.94
C PHE A 184 -9.95 6.17 -10.01
N ALA A 185 -10.53 7.32 -9.68
CA ALA A 185 -9.80 8.59 -9.60
C ALA A 185 -8.82 8.66 -8.41
N VAL A 186 -8.98 7.77 -7.42
CA VAL A 186 -8.15 7.70 -6.20
C VAL A 186 -7.91 6.24 -5.83
N GLY A 187 -6.80 5.99 -5.13
CA GLY A 187 -6.47 4.66 -4.65
C GLY A 187 -5.86 3.74 -5.70
N SER A 188 -5.63 4.19 -6.93
CA SER A 188 -4.87 3.43 -7.92
C SER A 188 -3.39 3.35 -7.59
N ARG A 189 -2.74 2.25 -8.00
CA ARG A 189 -1.29 2.05 -7.82
C ARG A 189 -0.48 3.26 -8.29
N SER A 190 0.54 3.65 -7.52
CA SER A 190 1.29 4.88 -7.74
C SER A 190 2.17 4.84 -8.99
N ASN A 191 2.09 5.87 -9.82
CA ASN A 191 2.86 6.00 -11.06
C ASN A 191 4.38 6.13 -10.85
N CYS A 192 4.82 6.41 -9.63
CA CYS A 192 6.24 6.52 -9.27
C CYS A 192 6.99 5.17 -9.28
N TRP A 193 6.26 4.05 -9.36
CA TRP A 193 6.82 2.70 -9.54
C TRP A 193 6.01 1.84 -10.53
N PHE A 194 4.70 2.05 -10.64
CA PHE A 194 3.81 1.22 -11.45
C PHE A 194 3.56 1.85 -12.82
N LYS A 195 3.65 1.04 -13.88
CA LYS A 195 3.24 1.43 -15.24
C LYS A 195 2.02 0.61 -15.65
N SER A 196 0.86 1.26 -15.71
CA SER A 196 -0.36 0.69 -16.31
C SER A 196 -0.07 0.21 -17.74
N LEU A 197 -0.56 -0.99 -18.05
CA LEU A 197 -0.64 -1.60 -19.36
C LEU A 197 -2.04 -1.45 -19.99
N LEU A 198 -3.00 -0.93 -19.22
CA LEU A 198 -4.30 -0.42 -19.66
C LEU A 198 -4.20 1.04 -20.10
#